data_AF-A0A418GMH5-F1
#
_entry.id   AF-A0A418GMH5-F1
#
_cell.length_a   1.000
_cell.length_b   1.000
_cell.length_c   1.000
_cell.angle_alpha   90.00
_cell.angle_beta   90.00
_cell.angle_gamma   90.00
#
_symmetry.space_group_name_H-M   'P 1'
#
loop_
_entity.id
_entity.type
_entity.pdbx_description
1 polymer ?
#
loop_
_entity_poly.entity_id
_entity_poly.type
_entity_poly.pdbx_seq_one_letter_code
_entity_poly.pdbx_strand_id
1 'polypeptide(L)' 'MSDTLPGTTLPDDNNDRTWWGLPCTVTPCFGARLVQEGNRLHYLADRAGIRGRFSDADSYHLDQA' A
#
# COMPACT_ATOMS: atom_id res chain seq x y z
N MET A 1 -22.86 26.03 -3.74
CA MET A 1 -21.80 26.31 -4.73
C MET A 1 -20.55 26.57 -3.91
N SER A 2 -19.53 25.72 -4.02
CA SER A 2 -18.28 25.85 -3.28
C SER A 2 -17.16 25.84 -4.31
N ASP A 3 -16.49 26.99 -4.41
CA ASP A 3 -15.47 27.27 -5.40
C ASP A 3 -14.27 26.34 -5.21
N THR A 4 -14.02 25.48 -6.21
CA THR A 4 -12.84 24.63 -6.27
C THR A 4 -11.82 25.31 -7.17
N LEU A 5 -10.68 25.73 -6.60
CA LEU A 5 -9.59 26.37 -7.35
C LEU A 5 -8.98 25.39 -8.38
N PRO A 6 -8.73 25.81 -9.63
CA PRO A 6 -8.16 24.96 -10.66
C PRO A 6 -6.64 24.99 -10.54
N GLY A 7 -6.07 24.08 -9.76
CA GLY A 7 -4.61 24.05 -9.62
C GLY A 7 -4.11 23.12 -8.53
N THR A 8 -4.31 21.82 -8.73
CA THR A 8 -3.39 20.69 -8.39
C THR A 8 -4.18 19.41 -8.68
N THR A 9 -4.62 19.24 -9.93
CA THR A 9 -5.15 17.95 -10.39
C THR A 9 -3.93 17.11 -10.77
N LEU A 10 -3.27 16.53 -9.76
CA LEU A 10 -2.48 15.33 -10.00
C LEU A 10 -3.44 14.35 -10.69
N PRO A 11 -3.04 13.63 -11.76
CA PRO A 11 -3.90 12.59 -12.30
C PRO A 11 -4.31 11.70 -11.14
N ASP A 12 -5.62 11.67 -10.90
CA ASP A 12 -6.28 10.83 -9.92
C ASP A 12 -6.09 9.40 -10.44
N ASP A 13 -4.89 8.86 -10.20
CA ASP A 13 -4.48 7.53 -10.60
C ASP A 13 -5.27 6.54 -9.75
N ASN A 14 -6.50 6.33 -10.20
CA ASN A 14 -7.20 5.07 -10.11
C ASN A 14 -7.61 4.69 -8.68
N ASN A 15 -8.72 5.29 -8.23
CA ASN A 15 -9.50 4.88 -7.06
C ASN A 15 -9.90 3.37 -7.07
N ASP A 16 -9.64 2.64 -8.16
CA ASP A 16 -9.93 1.20 -8.31
C ASP A 16 -8.78 0.27 -7.90
N ARG A 17 -7.58 0.79 -7.57
CA ARG A 17 -6.49 -0.01 -6.98
C ARG A 17 -5.83 0.73 -5.83
N THR A 18 -6.60 0.98 -4.77
CA THR A 18 -6.13 1.57 -3.52
C THR A 18 -4.98 0.76 -2.92
N TRP A 19 -3.75 1.25 -3.12
CA TRP A 19 -2.60 0.77 -2.39
C TRP A 19 -2.84 0.97 -0.89
N TRP A 20 -2.90 -0.13 -0.14
CA TRP A 20 -3.27 -0.10 1.27
C TRP A 20 -2.12 0.26 2.21
N GLY A 21 -0.89 -0.06 1.81
CA GLY A 21 0.31 0.20 2.60
C GLY A 21 0.74 1.67 2.59
N LEU A 22 1.83 1.94 3.30
CA LEU A 22 2.49 3.24 3.24
C LEU A 22 3.00 3.53 1.82
N PRO A 23 3.02 4.80 1.37
CA PRO A 23 3.59 5.16 0.08
C PRO A 23 5.03 4.63 -0.05
N CYS A 24 5.31 3.94 -1.15
CA CYS A 24 6.62 3.35 -1.42
C CYS A 24 7.04 3.64 -2.86
N THR A 25 8.24 4.22 -3.03
CA THR A 25 8.84 4.52 -4.33
C THR A 25 9.79 3.42 -4.82
N VAL A 26 10.12 2.45 -3.95
CA VAL A 26 10.99 1.31 -4.25
C VAL A 26 10.19 0.17 -4.88
N THR A 27 10.82 -0.62 -5.75
CA THR A 27 10.23 -1.82 -6.37
C THR A 27 11.30 -2.92 -6.43
N PRO A 28 11.03 -4.16 -5.95
CA PRO A 28 9.74 -4.64 -5.41
C PRO A 28 9.42 -4.08 -4.02
N CYS A 29 8.14 -3.95 -3.69
CA CYS A 29 7.68 -3.53 -2.35
C CYS A 29 6.39 -4.23 -1.92
N PHE A 30 6.29 -4.50 -0.63
CA PHE A 30 5.10 -5.01 0.03
C PHE A 30 4.50 -3.90 0.90
N GLY A 31 3.18 -3.75 0.86
CA GLY A 31 2.46 -2.77 1.65
C GLY A 31 1.17 -3.36 2.19
N ALA A 32 0.90 -3.12 3.47
CA ALA A 32 -0.32 -3.57 4.12
C ALA A 32 -0.86 -2.48 5.05
N ARG A 33 -2.20 -2.44 5.18
CA ARG A 33 -2.88 -1.65 6.20
C ARG A 33 -3.33 -2.55 7.34
N LEU A 34 -2.56 -2.54 8.42
CA LEU A 34 -2.88 -3.31 9.62
C LEU A 34 -4.07 -2.68 10.36
N VAL A 35 -4.92 -3.52 10.95
CA VAL A 35 -5.99 -3.07 11.85
C VAL A 35 -5.46 -3.11 13.28
N GLN A 36 -5.56 -2.00 13.99
CA GLN A 36 -5.10 -1.89 15.37
C GLN A 36 -6.26 -2.05 16.35
N GLU A 37 -6.12 -2.99 17.29
CA GLU A 37 -7.04 -3.18 18.42
C GLU A 37 -6.23 -3.09 19.72
N GLY A 38 -6.25 -1.92 20.36
CA GLY A 38 -5.37 -1.62 21.49
C GLY A 38 -3.89 -1.73 21.10
N ASN A 39 -3.18 -2.69 21.71
CA ASN A 39 -1.75 -2.97 21.45
C ASN A 39 -1.54 -4.16 20.50
N ARG A 40 -2.60 -4.65 19.83
CA ARG A 40 -2.52 -5.74 18.84
C ARG A 40 -2.69 -5.18 17.43
N LEU A 41 -1.98 -5.78 16.49
CA LEU A 41 -2.07 -5.48 15.07
C LEU A 41 -2.50 -6.73 14.30
N HIS A 42 -3.52 -6.57 13.47
CA HIS A 42 -4.10 -7.65 12.67
C HIS A 42 -3.75 -7.43 11.20
N TYR A 43 -3.13 -8.45 10.60
CA TYR A 43 -2.88 -8.52 9.17
C TYR A 43 -4.12 -9.00 8.43
N LEU A 44 -4.42 -8.35 7.30
CA LEU A 44 -5.56 -8.67 6.44
C LEU A 44 -5.07 -8.71 4.99
N ALA A 45 -5.16 -9.88 4.35
CA ALA A 45 -4.61 -10.09 3.01
C ALA A 45 -5.36 -9.28 1.92
N ASP A 46 -6.64 -8.99 2.13
CA ASP A 46 -7.45 -8.11 1.26
C ASP A 46 -7.08 -6.63 1.41
N ARG A 47 -6.33 -6.28 2.46
CA ARG A 47 -5.76 -4.94 2.73
C ARG A 47 -4.24 -4.91 2.60
N ALA A 48 -3.70 -5.77 1.76
CA ALA A 48 -2.29 -5.85 1.46
C ALA A 48 -2.05 -5.98 -0.06
N GLY A 49 -0.86 -5.62 -0.50
CA GLY A 49 -0.47 -5.72 -1.90
C GLY A 49 1.04 -5.72 -2.09
N ILE A 50 1.48 -6.27 -3.22
CA ILE A 50 2.86 -6.24 -3.67
C ILE A 50 2.93 -5.46 -4.98
N ARG A 51 3.87 -4.53 -5.07
CA ARG A 51 4.25 -3.87 -6.33
C ARG A 51 5.55 -4.47 -6.83
N GLY A 52 5.57 -4.89 -8.08
CA GLY A 52 6.70 -5.63 -8.67
C GLY A 52 6.71 -7.10 -8.26
N ARG A 53 7.86 -7.76 -8.39
CA ARG A 53 8.06 -9.17 -8.02
C ARG A 53 9.35 -9.29 -7.23
N PHE A 54 9.25 -9.86 -6.03
CA PHE A 54 10.41 -10.23 -5.22
C PHE A 54 11.16 -11.40 -5.86
N SER A 55 12.48 -11.45 -5.65
CA SER A 55 13.26 -12.66 -5.96
C SER A 55 12.85 -13.78 -5.00
N ASP A 56 13.20 -15.04 -5.30
CA ASP A 56 12.86 -16.16 -4.41
C ASP A 56 13.54 -16.01 -3.04
N ALA A 57 14.78 -15.50 -3.01
CA ALA A 57 15.51 -15.21 -1.78
C ALA A 57 14.85 -14.08 -0.98
N ASP A 58 14.44 -12.99 -1.63
CA ASP A 58 13.77 -11.88 -0.94
C ASP A 58 12.37 -12.25 -0.47
N SER A 59 11.67 -13.13 -1.21
CA SER A 59 10.36 -13.65 -0.79
C SER A 59 10.51 -14.51 0.47
N TYR A 60 11.52 -15.37 0.51
CA TYR A 60 11.84 -16.16 1.70
C TYR A 60 12.17 -15.26 2.90
N HIS A 61 12.96 -14.20 2.69
CA HIS A 61 13.24 -13.24 3.76
C HIS A 61 11.99 -12.46 4.21
N LEU A 62 11.10 -12.10 3.27
CA LEU A 62 9.86 -11.40 3.58
C LEU A 62 8.93 -12.24 4.47
N ASP A 63 8.88 -13.56 4.24
CA ASP A 63 8.05 -14.48 5.04
C ASP A 63 8.62 -14.74 6.45
N GLN A 64 9.90 -14.46 6.69
CA GLN A 64 10.59 -14.73 7.96
C GLN A 64 10.81 -13.50 8.84
N ALA A 65 10.65 -12.28 8.30
CA ALA A 65 10.88 -11.02 9.00
C ALA A 65 9.82 -10.73 10.06
#